data_AF-A0A7D5SAT9-F1
#
_entry.id   AF-A0A7D5SAT9-F1
#
_cell.length_a   1.000
_cell.length_b   1.000
_cell.length_c   1.000
_cell.angle_alpha   90.00
_cell.angle_beta   90.00
_cell.angle_gamma   90.00
#
_symmetry.space_group_name_H-M   'P 1'
#
loop_
_entity.id
_entity.type
_entity.pdbx_description
1 polymer ?
#
loop_
_entity_poly.entity_id
_entity_poly.type
_entity_poly.pdbx_seq_one_letter_code
_entity_poly.pdbx_strand_id
1 'polypeptide(L)' 'MKQKCVIDHFLPVGVIANTAAVLSISLGKMIPEIVGHDHKDNAGDNHHGITTMAIPILKSSGPLLKEMR' A
#
# COMPACT_ATOMS: atom_id res chain seq x y z
N MET A 1 -10.30 11.30 2.65
CA MET A 1 -10.63 10.32 1.58
C MET A 1 -10.07 8.96 2.02
N LYS A 2 -10.78 7.84 1.83
CA LYS A 2 -10.28 6.51 2.22
C LYS A 2 -9.71 5.82 0.98
N GLN A 3 -8.38 5.73 0.86
CA GLN A 3 -7.73 4.95 -0.20
C GLN A 3 -7.67 3.49 0.17
N LYS A 4 -7.89 2.62 -0.80
CA LYS A 4 -7.90 1.16 -0.68
C LYS A 4 -7.28 0.55 -1.93
N CYS A 5 -6.55 -0.55 -1.76
CA CYS A 5 -6.03 -1.35 -2.85
C CYS A 5 -6.94 -2.57 -3.02
N VAL A 6 -7.43 -2.86 -4.23
CA VAL A 6 -8.25 -4.06 -4.48
C VAL A 6 -7.48 -4.96 -5.43
N ILE A 7 -7.17 -6.18 -5.01
CA ILE A 7 -6.29 -7.11 -5.72
C ILE A 7 -7.03 -8.42 -5.99
N ASP A 8 -6.71 -9.08 -7.11
CA ASP A 8 -7.24 -10.40 -7.41
C ASP A 8 -6.66 -11.45 -6.44
N HIS A 9 -7.53 -12.10 -5.67
CA HIS A 9 -7.12 -13.08 -4.67
C HIS A 9 -6.78 -14.46 -5.23
N PHE A 10 -7.01 -14.71 -6.52
CA PHE A 10 -6.59 -15.94 -7.18
C PHE A 10 -5.11 -15.93 -7.57
N LEU A 11 -4.42 -14.79 -7.41
CA LEU A 11 -2.99 -14.68 -7.72
C LEU A 11 -2.11 -15.30 -6.62
N PRO A 12 -0.89 -15.77 -6.96
CA PRO A 12 0.08 -16.21 -5.96
C PRO A 12 0.38 -15.11 -4.93
N VAL A 13 0.62 -15.47 -3.67
CA VAL A 13 0.83 -14.51 -2.58
C VAL A 13 1.95 -13.50 -2.85
N GLY A 14 3.04 -13.93 -3.50
CA GLY A 14 4.13 -13.03 -3.89
C GLY A 14 3.70 -11.98 -4.92
N VAL A 15 2.80 -12.34 -5.82
CA VAL A 15 2.22 -11.40 -6.79
C VAL A 15 1.31 -10.41 -6.08
N ILE A 16 0.45 -10.89 -5.17
CA ILE A 16 -0.43 -10.02 -4.37
C ILE A 16 0.40 -9.01 -3.56
N ALA A 17 1.45 -9.47 -2.87
CA ALA A 17 2.32 -8.63 -2.06
C ALA A 17 3.04 -7.57 -2.91
N ASN A 18 3.63 -7.97 -4.04
CA ASN A 18 4.30 -7.05 -4.94
C ASN A 18 3.33 -6.02 -5.55
N THR A 19 2.14 -6.45 -5.98
CA THR A 19 1.11 -5.55 -6.51
C THR A 19 0.68 -4.52 -5.47
N ALA A 20 0.47 -4.93 -4.21
CA ALA A 20 0.15 -4.01 -3.12
C ALA A 20 1.28 -2.98 -2.89
N ALA A 21 2.54 -3.42 -2.89
CA ALA A 21 3.70 -2.55 -2.71
C ALA A 21 3.81 -1.50 -3.84
N VAL A 22 3.77 -1.94 -5.10
CA VAL A 22 3.90 -1.06 -6.27
C VAL A 22 2.76 -0.04 -6.33
N LEU A 23 1.51 -0.45 -6.10
CA LEU A 23 0.37 0.47 -6.09
C LEU A 23 0.46 1.48 -4.94
N SER A 24 1.00 1.07 -3.79
CA SER A 24 1.20 1.96 -2.65
C SER A 24 2.25 3.05 -2.91
N ILE A 25 3.25 2.79 -3.77
CA ILE A 25 4.22 3.82 -4.20
C ILE A 25 3.50 4.96 -4.95
N SER A 26 2.62 4.63 -5.89
CA SER A 26 1.83 5.64 -6.60
C SER A 26 0.93 6.43 -5.66
N LEU A 27 0.36 5.79 -4.64
CA LEU A 27 -0.41 6.47 -3.60
C LEU A 27 0.46 7.45 -2.80
N GLY A 28 1.65 7.03 -2.36
CA GLY A 28 2.60 7.90 -1.65
C GLY A 28 3.04 9.10 -2.50
N LYS A 29 3.14 8.96 -3.82
CA LYS A 29 3.38 10.09 -4.72
C LYS A 29 2.19 11.05 -4.83
N MET A 30 0.96 10.52 -4.81
CA MET A 30 -0.27 11.31 -4.93
C MET A 30 -0.63 12.03 -3.61
N ILE A 31 -0.28 11.43 -2.48
CA ILE A 31 -0.52 11.95 -1.13
C ILE A 31 0.80 11.87 -0.35
N PRO A 32 1.75 12.80 -0.59
CA PRO A 32 3.07 12.76 0.04
C PRO A 32 3.02 12.73 1.57
N GLU A 33 1.98 13.34 2.17
CA GLU A 33 1.78 13.43 3.61
C GLU A 33 1.39 12.09 4.25
N ILE A 34 1.10 11.05 3.44
CA ILE A 34 0.81 9.71 3.96
C ILE A 34 2.04 9.09 4.63
N VAL A 35 3.25 9.47 4.19
CA VAL A 35 4.50 9.01 4.79
C VAL A 35 4.87 9.96 5.93
N GLY A 36 5.08 9.40 7.11
CA GLY A 36 5.47 10.14 8.31
C GLY A 36 6.90 10.65 8.25
N HIS A 37 7.33 11.32 9.31
CA HIS A 37 8.71 11.75 9.43
C HIS A 37 9.64 10.57 9.77
N ASP A 38 10.93 10.75 9.52
CA ASP A 38 11.95 9.79 9.95
C ASP A 38 12.01 9.72 11.48
N HIS A 39 12.20 8.52 12.02
CA HIS A 39 12.24 8.26 13.45
C HIS A 39 13.59 7.70 13.87
N LYS A 40 14.03 8.06 15.08
CA LYS A 40 15.23 7.50 15.68
C LYS A 40 14.83 6.41 16.66
N ASP A 41 15.44 5.23 16.57
CA ASP A 41 15.19 4.16 17.53
C ASP A 41 15.97 4.35 18.84
N ASN A 42 15.81 3.39 19.75
CA ASN A 42 16.48 3.42 21.06
C ASN A 42 17.99 3.16 20.98
N ALA A 43 18.50 2.59 19.87
CA ALA A 43 19.93 2.41 19.64
C ALA A 43 20.57 3.68 19.05
N GLY A 44 19.75 4.60 18.55
CA GLY A 44 20.18 5.83 17.92
C GLY A 44 20.26 5.76 16.40
N ASP A 45 19.70 4.72 15.78
CA ASP A 45 19.65 4.58 14.34
C ASP A 45 18.44 5.32 13.75
N ASN A 46 18.64 5.91 12.57
CA ASN A 46 17.58 6.61 11.84
C ASN A 46 16.82 5.63 10.94
N HIS A 47 15.49 5.64 11.05
CA HIS A 47 14.57 4.87 10.23
C HIS A 47 13.73 5.82 9.39
N HIS A 48 13.57 5.50 8.10
CA HIS A 48 12.71 6.27 7.24
C HIS A 48 11.26 6.22 7.70
N GLY A 49 10.55 7.34 7.53
CA GLY A 49 9.13 7.41 7.75
C GLY A 49 8.38 6.33 6.99
N ILE A 50 7.36 5.76 7.64
CA ILE A 50 6.41 4.84 7.02
C ILE A 50 5.03 5.47 6.97
N THR A 51 4.05 4.76 6.42
CA THR A 51 2.67 5.27 6.32
C THR A 51 2.08 5.58 7.70
N THR A 52 1.57 6.79 7.91
CA THR A 52 0.86 7.22 9.14
C THR A 52 -0.62 6.87 9.13
N MET A 53 -1.13 6.42 7.98
CA MET A 53 -2.51 6.00 7.78
C MET A 53 -2.55 4.58 7.23
N ALA A 54 -3.57 3.81 7.64
CA ALA A 54 -3.79 2.48 7.10
C ALA A 54 -4.19 2.53 5.61
N ILE A 55 -3.57 1.67 4.80
CA ILE A 55 -3.96 1.40 3.41
C ILE A 55 -4.61 0.01 3.38
N PRO A 56 -5.95 -0.10 3.37
CA PRO A 56 -6.62 -1.39 3.33
C PRO A 56 -6.34 -2.12 2.01
N ILE A 57 -5.90 -3.37 2.12
CA ILE A 57 -5.78 -4.29 0.98
C ILE A 57 -7.02 -5.18 0.99
N LEU A 58 -7.85 -5.04 -0.05
CA LEU A 58 -9.09 -5.78 -0.26
C LEU A 58 -8.91 -6.80 -1.37
N LYS A 59 -9.79 -7.80 -1.39
CA LYS A 59 -9.84 -8.81 -2.44
C LYS A 59 -11.03 -8.63 -3.37
N SER A 60 -10.84 -8.99 -4.63
CA SER A 60 -11.89 -9.19 -5.63
C SER A 60 -11.48 -10.31 -6.59
N SER A 61 -12.30 -10.64 -7.58
CA SER A 61 -11.94 -11.53 -8.69
C SER A 61 -11.55 -10.71 -9.93
N GLY A 62 -10.72 -11.27 -10.81
CA GLY A 62 -10.36 -10.65 -12.09
C GLY A 62 -11.55 -10.11 -12.90
N PRO A 63 -12.67 -10.86 -13.07
CA PRO A 63 -13.87 -10.34 -13.73
C PRO A 63 -14.47 -9.11 -13.04
N LEU A 64 -14.69 -9.14 -11.72
CA LEU A 64 -15.23 -7.99 -10.99
C LEU A 64 -14.28 -6.78 -11.02
N LEU A 65 -12.97 -7.00 -10.96
CA LEU A 65 -12.00 -5.91 -11.10
C LEU A 65 -12.06 -5.23 -12.47
N LYS A 66 -12.38 -5.97 -13.53
CA LYS A 66 -12.58 -5.39 -14.87
C LYS A 66 -13.86 -4.55 -14.94
N GLU A 67 -14.92 -4.95 -14.24
CA GLU A 67 -16.17 -4.18 -14.17
C GLU A 67 -16.02 -2.87 -13.37
N MET A 68 -15.03 -2.79 -12.47
CA MET A 68 -14.74 -1.60 -11.66
C MET A 68 -13.88 -0.54 -12.37
N ARG A 69 -13.32 -0.86 -13.54
CA ARG A 69 -12.44 0.03 -14.32
C ARG A 69 -13.22 0.87 -15.32
#